data_AF-A0A1R1YF11-F1
#
_entry.id   AF-A0A1R1YF11-F1
#
_cell.length_a   1.000
_cell.length_b   1.000
_cell.length_c   1.000
_cell.angle_alpha   90.00
_cell.angle_beta   90.00
_cell.angle_gamma   90.00
#
_symmetry.space_group_name_H-M   'P 1'
#
loop_
_entity.id
_entity.type
_entity.pdbx_description
1 polymer ?
#
loop_
_entity_poly.entity_id
_entity_poly.type
_entity_poly.pdbx_seq_one_letter_code
_entity_poly.pdbx_strand_id
1 'polypeptide(L)'
;MMVQANKALATPSQDQANVLTELIQQLLGENKLNLEPEDLYFTKIIPVTHLTAYPGLIEALSSIRKYFYCSPLTEEERKIAILSFPKTSSIN
;
A
#
# COMPACT_ATOMS: atom_id res chain seq x y z
N MET A 1 -38.05 -46.20 20.12
CA MET A 1 -36.74 -45.67 20.52
C MET A 1 -35.97 -45.38 19.23
N MET A 2 -35.60 -44.11 19.07
CA MET A 2 -34.96 -43.35 17.96
C MET A 2 -34.45 -44.08 16.69
N VAL A 3 -35.03 -43.68 15.53
CA VAL A 3 -34.38 -43.78 14.21
C VAL A 3 -33.48 -42.56 14.05
N GLN A 4 -32.17 -42.77 14.08
CA GLN A 4 -31.19 -41.72 13.80
C GLN A 4 -31.18 -41.48 12.28
N ALA A 5 -31.70 -40.34 11.84
CA ALA A 5 -31.56 -39.87 10.47
C ALA A 5 -30.16 -39.26 10.29
N ASN A 6 -29.30 -40.00 9.60
CA ASN A 6 -27.95 -39.56 9.30
C ASN A 6 -28.05 -38.52 8.18
N LYS A 7 -27.94 -37.24 8.55
CA LYS A 7 -27.96 -36.10 7.65
C LYS A 7 -26.78 -36.23 6.69
N ALA A 8 -27.06 -36.62 5.44
CA ALA A 8 -26.06 -36.64 4.37
C ALA A 8 -25.45 -35.24 4.26
N LEU A 9 -24.13 -35.15 4.47
CA LEU A 9 -23.33 -33.98 4.20
C LEU A 9 -23.37 -33.78 2.68
N ALA A 10 -24.23 -32.88 2.22
CA ALA A 10 -24.32 -32.52 0.82
C ALA A 10 -22.96 -31.98 0.38
N THR A 11 -22.27 -32.75 -0.47
CA THR A 11 -21.13 -32.27 -1.24
C THR A 11 -21.57 -31.03 -2.01
N PRO A 12 -20.88 -29.88 -1.90
CA PRO A 12 -21.13 -28.76 -2.81
C PRO A 12 -20.99 -29.28 -4.23
N SER A 13 -21.98 -29.02 -5.09
CA SER A 13 -21.92 -29.49 -6.48
C SER A 13 -20.66 -28.91 -7.12
N GLN A 14 -19.97 -29.71 -7.92
CA GLN A 14 -18.73 -29.30 -8.59
C GLN A 14 -18.88 -27.97 -9.35
N ASP A 15 -20.09 -27.69 -9.81
CA ASP A 15 -20.49 -26.44 -10.46
C ASP A 15 -20.34 -25.22 -9.54
N GLN A 16 -20.71 -25.31 -8.26
CA GLN A 16 -20.52 -24.21 -7.31
C GLN A 16 -19.04 -23.91 -7.06
N ALA A 17 -18.20 -24.96 -7.00
CA ALA A 17 -16.75 -24.80 -6.84
C ALA A 17 -16.12 -24.13 -8.08
N ASN A 18 -16.60 -24.47 -9.28
CA ASN A 18 -16.14 -23.88 -10.52
C ASN A 18 -16.52 -22.39 -10.62
N VAL A 19 -17.77 -22.05 -10.32
CA VAL A 19 -18.25 -20.65 -10.31
C VAL A 19 -17.46 -19.81 -9.30
N LEU A 20 -17.21 -20.35 -8.11
CA LEU A 20 -16.42 -19.66 -7.09
C LEU A 20 -14.96 -19.46 -7.54
N THR A 21 -14.39 -20.46 -8.22
CA THR A 21 -13.02 -20.38 -8.74
C THR A 21 -12.89 -19.31 -9.83
N GLU A 22 -13.88 -19.21 -10.72
CA GLU A 22 -13.92 -18.22 -11.79
C GLU A 22 -14.05 -16.78 -11.21
N LEU A 23 -14.91 -16.59 -10.22
CA LEU A 23 -15.05 -15.32 -9.49
C LEU A 23 -13.76 -14.91 -8.78
N ILE A 24 -13.08 -15.85 -8.12
CA ILE A 24 -11.79 -15.58 -7.46
C ILE A 24 -10.74 -15.19 -8.49
N GLN A 25 -10.65 -15.89 -9.63
CA GLN A 25 -9.70 -15.55 -10.69
C GLN A 25 -9.98 -14.17 -11.29
N GLN A 26 -11.25 -13.82 -11.49
CA GLN A 26 -11.65 -12.50 -11.97
C GLN A 26 -11.24 -11.41 -10.96
N LEU A 27 -11.55 -11.59 -9.67
CA LEU A 27 -11.17 -10.65 -8.61
C LEU A 27 -9.64 -10.52 -8.44
N LEU A 28 -8.91 -11.63 -8.61
CA LEU A 28 -7.44 -11.63 -8.56
C LEU A 28 -6.81 -10.96 -9.79
N GLY A 29 -7.43 -11.13 -10.96
CA GLY A 29 -7.03 -10.50 -12.22
C GLY A 29 -7.28 -8.99 -12.22
N GLU A 30 -8.43 -8.56 -11.69
CA GLU A 30 -8.76 -7.14 -11.49
C GLU A 30 -7.83 -6.48 -10.45
N ASN A 31 -7.37 -7.22 -9.42
CA ASN A 31 -6.39 -6.72 -8.45
C ASN A 31 -4.94 -6.68 -8.98
N LYS A 32 -4.59 -7.44 -10.01
CA LYS A 32 -3.24 -7.46 -10.61
C LYS A 32 -2.90 -6.20 -11.42
N LEU A 33 -3.88 -5.34 -11.70
CA LEU A 33 -3.68 -4.11 -12.47
C LEU A 33 -3.48 -2.85 -11.62
N ASN A 34 -3.43 -2.97 -10.29
CA ASN A 34 -3.06 -1.86 -9.41
C ASN A 34 -1.57 -1.93 -9.02
N LEU A 35 -0.70 -2.24 -9.98
CA LEU A 35 0.67 -1.79 -9.86
C LEU A 35 0.59 -0.28 -10.15
N GLU A 36 0.25 0.48 -9.11
CA GLU A 36 0.41 1.93 -9.13
C GLU A 36 1.82 2.21 -9.70
N PRO A 37 1.97 3.13 -10.68
CA PRO A 37 3.31 3.49 -11.14
C PRO A 37 4.15 3.76 -9.90
N GLU A 38 5.33 3.13 -9.80
CA GLU A 38 6.26 3.32 -8.69
C GLU A 38 6.24 4.78 -8.32
N ASP A 39 5.70 5.08 -7.13
CA ASP A 39 5.33 6.43 -6.76
C ASP A 39 6.53 7.33 -7.06
N LEU A 40 6.33 8.32 -7.94
CA LEU A 40 7.38 9.24 -8.37
C LEU A 40 8.06 9.93 -7.17
N TYR A 41 7.36 9.99 -6.03
CA TYR A 41 7.87 10.48 -4.74
C TYR A 41 8.66 9.44 -3.94
N PHE A 42 8.44 8.14 -4.15
CA PHE A 42 9.24 7.05 -3.59
C PHE A 42 10.39 6.68 -4.52
N THR A 43 11.38 7.57 -4.59
CA THR A 43 12.69 7.14 -5.07
C THR A 43 13.29 6.16 -4.06
N LYS A 44 13.88 5.05 -4.55
CA LYS A 44 14.61 4.06 -3.75
C LYS A 44 15.51 4.79 -2.74
N ILE A 45 15.10 4.76 -1.47
CA ILE A 45 15.73 5.49 -0.37
C ILE A 45 17.25 5.30 -0.46
N ILE A 46 18.01 6.40 -0.54
CA ILE A 46 19.47 6.36 -0.43
C ILE A 46 19.79 5.58 0.84
N PRO A 47 20.54 4.46 0.78
CA PRO A 47 20.84 3.68 1.96
C PRO A 47 21.46 4.60 3.03
N VAL A 48 20.91 4.58 4.24
CA VAL A 48 21.33 5.45 5.36
C VAL A 48 22.84 5.35 5.61
N THR A 49 23.46 4.23 5.23
CA THR A 49 24.92 4.02 5.23
C THR A 49 25.70 5.10 4.49
N HIS A 50 25.17 5.66 3.39
CA HIS A 50 25.80 6.74 2.64
C HIS A 50 25.70 8.10 3.34
N LEU A 51 24.80 8.25 4.32
CA LEU A 51 24.58 9.51 5.07
C LEU A 51 25.35 9.55 6.40
N THR A 52 26.06 8.48 6.75
CA THR A 52 26.79 8.36 8.03
C THR A 52 27.84 9.45 8.26
N ALA A 53 28.41 10.01 7.18
CA ALA A 53 29.31 11.16 7.24
C ALA A 53 28.62 12.49 7.63
N TYR A 54 27.28 12.52 7.62
CA TYR A 54 26.46 13.71 7.85
C TYR A 54 25.41 13.45 8.95
N PRO A 55 25.84 13.35 10.22
CA PRO A 55 24.92 13.06 11.34
C PRO A 55 23.79 14.08 11.45
N GLY A 56 24.06 15.36 11.22
CA GLY A 56 23.04 16.41 11.21
C GLY A 56 21.98 16.22 10.11
N LEU A 57 22.36 15.66 8.96
CA LEU A 57 21.42 15.34 7.88
C LEU A 57 20.52 14.15 8.27
N ILE A 58 21.07 13.13 8.94
CA ILE A 58 20.30 12.00 9.45
C ILE A 58 19.26 12.47 10.48
N GLU A 59 19.65 13.35 11.40
CA GLU A 59 18.76 13.92 12.41
C GLU A 59 17.67 14.78 11.78
N ALA A 60 18.03 15.67 10.85
CA ALA A 60 17.08 16.51 10.12
C ALA A 60 16.07 15.66 9.34
N LEU A 61 16.53 14.66 8.58
CA LEU A 61 15.65 13.74 7.84
C LEU A 61 14.73 12.94 8.77
N SER A 62 15.24 12.51 9.92
CA SER A 62 14.44 11.79 10.92
C SER A 62 13.35 12.70 11.53
N SER A 63 13.69 13.96 11.81
CA SER A 63 12.76 14.97 12.31
C SER A 63 11.69 15.32 11.27
N ILE A 64 12.10 15.57 10.03
CA ILE A 64 11.19 15.84 8.90
C ILE A 64 10.26 14.64 8.69
N ARG A 65 10.79 13.41 8.65
CA ARG A 65 9.97 12.21 8.53
C ARG A 65 8.97 12.10 9.67
N LYS A 66 9.37 12.37 10.92
CA LYS A 66 8.41 12.35 12.05
C LYS A 66 7.33 13.41 11.89
N TYR A 67 7.70 14.64 11.52
CA TYR A 67 6.74 15.73 11.35
C TYR A 67 5.78 15.49 10.18
N PHE A 68 6.31 15.06 9.04
CA PHE A 68 5.55 14.78 7.82
C PHE A 68 4.68 13.54 8.03
N TYR A 69 5.32 12.42 8.37
CA TYR A 69 4.85 11.15 8.97
C TYR A 69 3.62 11.22 9.87
N CYS A 70 3.77 11.93 10.97
CA CYS A 70 2.83 11.91 12.09
C CYS A 70 1.86 13.10 12.06
N SER A 71 1.95 13.95 11.04
CA SER A 71 0.95 14.99 10.79
C SER A 71 -0.42 14.36 10.48
N PRO A 72 -1.54 14.96 10.90
CA PRO A 72 -2.89 14.47 10.59
C PRO A 72 -3.24 14.49 9.10
N LEU A 73 -2.34 14.98 8.23
CA LEU A 73 -2.52 14.98 6.78
C LEU A 73 -2.53 13.57 6.20
N THR A 74 -3.51 13.31 5.34
CA THR A 74 -3.59 12.13 4.48
C THR A 74 -2.46 12.11 3.46
N GLU A 75 -2.23 10.95 2.85
CA GLU A 75 -1.17 10.79 1.83
C GLU A 75 -1.38 11.74 0.64
N GLU A 76 -2.62 11.91 0.19
CA GLU A 76 -2.94 12.80 -0.93
C GLU A 76 -2.72 14.28 -0.60
N GLU A 77 -3.10 14.70 0.60
CA GLU A 77 -2.83 16.07 1.07
C GLU A 77 -1.33 16.35 1.16
N ARG A 78 -0.53 15.33 1.52
CA ARG A 78 0.94 15.43 1.53
C ARG A 78 1.52 15.57 0.12
N LYS A 79 1.04 14.76 -0.83
CA LYS A 79 1.44 14.86 -2.25
C LYS A 79 1.13 16.25 -2.81
N ILE A 80 -0.06 16.79 -2.53
CA ILE A 80 -0.47 18.15 -2.92
C ILE A 80 0.40 19.22 -2.25
N ALA A 81 0.71 19.09 -0.96
CA ALA A 81 1.56 20.04 -0.24
C ALA A 81 2.98 20.12 -0.82
N ILE A 82 3.57 18.98 -1.22
CA ILE A 82 4.89 18.93 -1.88
C ILE A 82 4.82 19.60 -3.26
N LEU A 83 3.79 19.29 -4.05
CA LEU A 83 3.63 19.79 -5.41
C LEU A 83 3.23 21.26 -5.51
N SER A 84 2.50 21.77 -4.51
CA SER A 84 2.09 23.17 -4.45
C SER A 84 3.25 24.12 -4.10
N PHE A 85 4.37 23.58 -3.62
CA PHE A 85 5.55 24.40 -3.35
C PHE A 85 6.17 24.86 -4.68
N PRO A 86 6.27 26.18 -4.93
CA PRO A 86 6.81 26.68 -6.19
C PRO A 86 8.27 26.24 -6.34
N LYS A 87 8.57 25.54 -7.43
CA LYS A 87 9.91 25.02 -7.76
C LYS A 87 10.95 26.12 -7.99
N THR A 88 10.49 27.35 -8.20
CA THR A 88 11.32 28.54 -8.24
C THR A 88 11.66 28.97 -6.83
N SER A 89 12.77 28.48 -6.29
CA SER A 89 13.40 29.16 -5.17
C SER A 89 13.81 30.55 -5.66
N SER A 90 13.11 31.60 -5.23
CA SER A 90 13.65 32.94 -5.29
C SER A 90 14.81 33.00 -4.30
N ILE A 91 16.00 32.56 -4.74
CA ILE A 91 17.25 32.83 -4.06
C ILE A 91 17.54 34.31 -4.35
N ASN A 92 17.46 35.13 -3.31
CA ASN A 92 17.98 36.50 -3.31
C ASN A 92 19.38 36.50 -2.71
#